data_AF-A0A9D5EIN5-F1
#
_entry.id   AF-A0A9D5EIN5-F1
#
_cell.length_a   1.000
_cell.length_b   1.000
_cell.length_c   1.000
_cell.angle_alpha   90.00
_cell.angle_beta   90.00
_cell.angle_gamma   90.00
#
_symmetry.space_group_name_H-M   'P 1'
#
loop_
_entity.id
_entity.type
_entity.pdbx_description
1 polymer ?
#
loop_
_entity_poly.entity_id
_entity_poly.type
_entity_poly.pdbx_seq_one_letter_code
_entity_poly.pdbx_strand_id
1 'polypeptide(L)'
;MWRSMRRWIDWVLDELLPLVRTRRSGFTVHVGYDAGGQTHAQVPVPWSAEAVVVEVVLRLPLVARRKSDFTLRVPNSSPLIAESIRPDTDERHRITFRAPVPGHATVAEFQWKSQPVATIPIPVLTVNEFLSGLTLTNTTVVVRLGAQSLPTQSFVVEGCKGLVASTVLQSTHPLVPLTDLGLSVEFTNERTGNVYSASVPLTAAQRASMHTVVTVVCPRVPRRPGSWRVVWKAGARVLAATRVEAIAARRFENGVRLLDTRFAVADDGDPLRLVRIPPSLGAHTRMGPCFLVSGTEAGAAGLCRLAVFAVLPGVAPAAQLLEELVLITDAPTVFAPGLVESADLTRISAFELRLNGRVLGTVALSPVPHATLTAEGGFKPPQDFDWSAAAEDNLLKRLGQLGGQ
;
A
#
# COMPACT_ATOMS: atom_id res chain seq x y z
N MET A 1 2.66 41.71 72.49
CA MET A 1 2.38 40.25 72.38
C MET A 1 1.15 39.93 71.53
N TRP A 2 -0.05 40.44 71.84
CA TRP A 2 -1.28 40.04 71.11
C TRP A 2 -1.27 40.29 69.59
N ARG A 3 -0.60 41.37 69.12
CA ARG A 3 -0.45 41.65 67.68
C ARG A 3 0.48 40.67 66.95
N SER A 4 1.46 40.06 67.64
CA SER A 4 2.32 39.04 67.03
C SER A 4 1.66 37.67 67.04
N MET A 5 0.86 37.36 68.07
CA MET A 5 0.01 36.16 68.09
C MET A 5 -1.10 36.22 67.03
N ARG A 6 -1.77 37.35 66.83
CA ARG A 6 -2.73 37.49 65.72
C ARG A 6 -2.06 37.34 64.37
N ARG A 7 -0.92 38.02 64.12
CA ARG A 7 -0.14 37.80 62.89
C ARG A 7 0.29 36.35 62.70
N TRP A 8 0.64 35.64 63.78
CA TRP A 8 1.02 34.24 63.70
C TRP A 8 -0.18 33.32 63.45
N ILE A 9 -1.33 33.59 64.08
CA ILE A 9 -2.59 32.86 63.88
C ILE A 9 -3.17 33.12 62.49
N ASP A 10 -3.15 34.38 62.02
CA ASP A 10 -3.54 34.78 60.67
C ASP A 10 -2.58 34.16 59.65
N TRP A 11 -1.27 34.12 59.92
CA TRP A 11 -0.29 33.41 59.08
C TRP A 11 -0.54 31.88 59.06
N VAL A 12 -0.87 31.26 60.20
CA VAL A 12 -1.20 29.83 60.27
C VAL A 12 -2.54 29.52 59.57
N LEU A 13 -3.54 30.39 59.70
CA LEU A 13 -4.87 30.22 59.12
C LEU A 13 -4.94 30.56 57.62
N ASP A 14 -4.21 31.57 57.17
CA ASP A 14 -4.21 32.02 55.77
C ASP A 14 -3.10 31.39 54.92
N GLU A 15 -1.97 30.98 55.50
CA GLU A 15 -0.88 30.35 54.75
C GLU A 15 -0.73 28.84 54.97
N LEU A 16 -0.86 28.33 56.20
CA LEU A 16 -0.62 26.89 56.47
C LEU A 16 -1.88 26.02 56.32
N LEU A 17 -3.01 26.47 56.82
CA LEU A 17 -4.24 25.66 56.88
C LEU A 17 -5.00 25.49 55.55
N PRO A 18 -4.96 26.40 54.56
CA PRO A 18 -5.60 26.16 53.28
C PRO A 18 -4.97 24.98 52.56
N LEU A 19 -3.66 24.74 52.71
CA LEU A 19 -2.97 23.64 52.04
C LEU A 19 -2.91 22.30 52.79
N VAL A 20 -2.96 22.30 54.13
CA VAL A 20 -3.29 21.06 54.86
C VAL A 20 -4.72 20.61 54.51
N ARG A 21 -5.63 21.54 54.22
CA ARG A 21 -6.95 21.24 53.64
C ARG A 21 -6.90 20.95 52.13
N THR A 22 -5.94 21.47 51.36
CA THR A 22 -5.81 21.09 49.94
C THR A 22 -5.28 19.68 49.74
N ARG A 23 -4.63 19.04 50.73
CA ARG A 23 -4.48 17.57 50.71
C ARG A 23 -5.82 16.83 50.59
N ARG A 24 -6.94 17.46 50.97
CA ARG A 24 -8.31 16.96 50.73
C ARG A 24 -8.99 17.57 49.50
N SER A 25 -8.50 18.70 48.97
CA SER A 25 -9.01 19.26 47.71
C SER A 25 -8.27 18.59 46.55
N GLY A 26 -8.97 17.71 45.83
CA GLY A 26 -8.37 16.99 44.69
C GLY A 26 -7.69 17.96 43.73
N PHE A 27 -6.39 17.76 43.49
CA PHE A 27 -5.68 18.34 42.37
C PHE A 27 -5.71 17.36 41.20
N THR A 28 -5.56 17.88 39.99
CA THR A 28 -5.46 17.06 38.78
C THR A 28 -4.18 17.43 38.06
N VAL A 29 -3.42 16.43 37.64
CA VAL A 29 -2.16 16.62 36.93
C VAL A 29 -2.34 16.11 35.51
N HIS A 30 -1.97 16.93 34.54
CA HIS A 30 -1.86 16.55 33.15
C HIS A 30 -0.39 16.68 32.73
N VAL A 31 0.15 15.62 32.16
CA VAL A 31 1.48 15.61 31.55
C VAL A 31 1.29 15.54 30.05
N GLY A 32 2.01 16.39 29.34
CA GLY A 32 2.04 16.45 27.89
C GLY A 32 3.41 16.90 27.42
N TYR A 33 3.51 17.24 26.14
CA TYR A 33 4.76 17.67 25.54
C TYR A 33 4.53 18.63 24.37
N ASP A 34 5.52 19.45 24.09
CA ASP A 34 5.54 20.28 22.88
C ASP A 34 6.36 19.60 21.79
N ALA A 35 5.82 19.57 20.58
CA ALA A 35 6.54 19.12 19.39
C ALA A 35 6.02 19.85 18.16
N GLY A 36 6.92 20.41 17.34
CA GLY A 36 6.56 21.10 16.11
C GLY A 36 5.67 22.32 16.35
N GLY A 37 5.88 23.02 17.46
CA GLY A 37 5.08 24.19 17.86
C GLY A 37 3.65 23.88 18.33
N GLN A 38 3.29 22.61 18.57
CA GLN A 38 2.00 22.20 19.13
C GLN A 38 2.18 21.50 20.48
N THR A 39 1.24 21.73 21.41
CA THR A 39 1.19 21.03 22.70
C THR A 39 0.28 19.80 22.60
N HIS A 40 0.84 18.63 22.90
CA HIS A 40 0.16 17.34 22.90
C HIS A 40 -0.10 16.87 24.33
N ALA A 41 -1.37 16.66 24.67
CA ALA A 41 -1.78 16.10 25.97
C ALA A 41 -1.72 14.57 25.96
N GLN A 42 -0.60 13.99 25.50
CA GLN A 42 -0.41 12.55 25.37
C GLN A 42 0.83 12.10 26.13
N VAL A 43 0.74 10.91 26.72
CA VAL A 43 1.84 10.20 27.36
C VAL A 43 2.02 8.86 26.67
N PRO A 44 3.24 8.31 26.61
CA PRO A 44 4.51 8.85 27.12
C PRO A 44 5.05 10.05 26.31
N VAL A 45 5.90 10.88 26.94
CA VAL A 45 6.57 12.01 26.28
C VAL A 45 7.73 11.49 25.42
N PRO A 46 7.76 11.74 24.11
CA PRO A 46 8.87 11.27 23.27
C PRO A 46 10.16 12.02 23.59
N TRP A 47 11.29 11.30 23.51
CA TRP A 47 12.63 11.91 23.63
C TRP A 47 12.86 13.07 22.67
N SER A 48 12.17 13.08 21.53
CA SER A 48 12.21 14.09 20.47
C SER A 48 11.35 15.32 20.76
N ALA A 49 10.62 15.35 21.88
CA ALA A 49 9.83 16.52 22.22
C ALA A 49 10.75 17.73 22.52
N GLU A 50 10.25 18.92 22.20
CA GLU A 50 10.96 20.18 22.47
C GLU A 50 10.94 20.49 23.97
N ALA A 51 9.83 20.17 24.64
CA ALA A 51 9.65 20.36 26.07
C ALA A 51 8.59 19.40 26.65
N VAL A 52 8.72 19.08 27.94
CA VAL A 52 7.64 18.50 28.74
C VAL A 52 6.75 19.62 29.25
N VAL A 53 5.45 19.47 29.09
CA VAL A 53 4.45 20.37 29.66
C VAL A 53 3.77 19.67 30.83
N VAL A 54 3.86 20.26 32.02
CA VAL A 54 3.16 19.77 33.22
C VAL A 54 2.13 20.80 33.61
N GLU A 55 0.86 20.41 33.59
CA GLU A 55 -0.26 21.22 34.03
C GLU A 55 -0.82 20.67 35.33
N VAL A 56 -0.84 21.51 36.37
CA VAL A 56 -1.45 21.17 37.67
C VAL A 56 -2.67 22.05 37.87
N VAL A 57 -3.83 21.41 37.98
CA VAL A 57 -5.12 22.07 38.24
C VAL A 57 -5.47 21.87 39.71
N LEU A 58 -5.52 22.95 40.48
CA LEU A 58 -5.92 22.92 41.88
C LEU A 58 -6.68 24.18 42.29
N ARG A 59 -7.43 24.12 43.39
CA ARG A 59 -8.06 25.31 43.98
C ARG A 59 -7.01 26.14 44.72
N LEU A 60 -6.91 27.41 44.36
CA LEU A 60 -5.94 28.35 44.93
C LEU A 60 -6.66 29.50 45.66
N PRO A 61 -6.33 29.75 46.95
CA PRO A 61 -6.79 30.98 47.61
C PRO A 61 -6.18 32.20 46.90
N LEU A 62 -6.84 33.35 47.00
CA LEU A 62 -6.42 34.62 46.36
C LEU A 62 -4.94 34.97 46.65
N VAL A 63 -4.48 34.68 47.86
CA VAL A 63 -3.11 34.96 48.33
C VAL A 63 -2.07 34.07 47.66
N ALA A 64 -2.44 32.87 47.20
CA ALA A 64 -1.53 31.87 46.63
C ALA A 64 -1.52 31.87 45.09
N ARG A 65 -1.77 33.00 44.44
CA ARG A 65 -1.84 33.11 42.97
C ARG A 65 -0.57 33.67 42.32
N ARG A 66 0.57 33.67 43.04
CA ARG A 66 1.86 34.15 42.51
C ARG A 66 2.63 33.00 41.87
N LYS A 67 3.16 33.23 40.66
CA LYS A 67 3.95 32.23 39.92
C LYS A 67 5.18 31.75 40.69
N SER A 68 5.86 32.67 41.37
CA SER A 68 7.07 32.41 42.19
C SER A 68 6.84 31.44 43.34
N ASP A 69 5.59 31.28 43.78
CA ASP A 69 5.27 30.41 44.91
C ASP A 69 5.25 28.94 44.50
N PHE A 70 5.19 28.64 43.19
CA PHE A 70 5.11 27.29 42.67
C PHE A 70 6.38 26.92 41.94
N THR A 71 6.93 25.76 42.31
CA THR A 71 8.12 25.22 41.67
C THR A 71 7.93 23.76 41.31
N LEU A 72 8.46 23.35 40.17
CA LEU A 72 8.55 21.97 39.74
C LEU A 72 10.03 21.55 39.78
N ARG A 73 10.34 20.53 40.58
CA ARG A 73 11.69 19.96 40.64
C ARG A 73 11.72 18.67 39.84
N VAL A 74 12.42 18.70 38.71
CA VAL A 74 12.75 17.50 37.94
C VAL A 74 14.16 17.05 38.35
N PRO A 75 14.40 15.75 38.60
CA PRO A 75 15.72 15.26 38.97
C PRO A 75 16.80 15.71 37.97
N ASN A 76 17.97 16.09 38.49
CA ASN A 76 19.12 16.57 37.72
C ASN A 76 18.87 17.87 36.91
N SER A 77 17.80 18.61 37.20
CA SER A 77 17.50 19.92 36.60
C SER A 77 17.37 21.00 37.66
N SER A 78 17.59 22.26 37.27
CA SER A 78 17.30 23.41 38.14
C SER A 78 15.80 23.48 38.44
N PRO A 79 15.39 23.90 39.66
CA PRO A 79 13.98 24.11 39.97
C PRO A 79 13.31 25.07 38.98
N LEU A 80 12.16 24.68 38.44
CA LEU A 80 11.42 25.44 37.44
C LEU A 80 10.28 26.20 38.12
N ILE A 81 10.20 27.52 37.92
CA ILE A 81 9.08 28.33 38.39
C ILE A 81 7.91 28.16 37.42
N ALA A 82 6.67 28.30 37.90
CA ALA A 82 5.48 28.27 37.04
C ALA A 82 5.57 29.30 35.90
N GLU A 83 5.38 28.85 34.67
CA GLU A 83 5.35 29.70 33.48
C GLU A 83 4.08 30.55 33.47
N SER A 84 2.94 29.92 33.77
CA SER A 84 1.65 30.61 33.82
C SER A 84 0.73 30.03 34.89
N ILE A 85 -0.14 30.90 35.40
CA ILE A 85 -1.27 30.54 36.26
C ILE A 85 -2.49 31.15 35.59
N ARG A 86 -3.44 30.31 35.19
CA ARG A 86 -4.68 30.74 34.54
C ARG A 86 -5.87 30.26 35.35
N PRO A 87 -6.95 31.05 35.47
CA PRO A 87 -8.21 30.53 36.02
C PRO A 87 -8.72 29.40 35.13
N ASP A 88 -9.30 28.38 35.75
CA ASP A 88 -10.01 27.26 35.13
C ASP A 88 -11.45 27.24 35.69
N THR A 89 -12.19 26.16 35.46
CA THR A 89 -13.55 25.96 35.99
C THR A 89 -13.58 25.76 37.52
N ASP A 90 -14.70 26.08 38.16
CA ASP A 90 -14.96 25.82 39.60
C ASP A 90 -13.93 26.37 40.59
N GLU A 91 -13.50 27.63 40.37
CA GLU A 91 -12.48 28.33 41.16
C GLU A 91 -11.09 27.66 41.15
N ARG A 92 -10.89 26.69 40.26
CA ARG A 92 -9.59 26.06 40.06
C ARG A 92 -8.71 26.96 39.24
N HIS A 93 -7.41 26.77 39.42
CA HIS A 93 -6.38 27.45 38.66
C HIS A 93 -5.49 26.39 38.05
N ARG A 94 -5.17 26.58 36.78
CA ARG A 94 -4.23 25.76 36.02
C ARG A 94 -2.86 26.41 36.08
N ILE A 95 -1.91 25.69 36.65
CA ILE A 95 -0.50 26.08 36.76
C ILE A 95 0.26 25.29 35.71
N THR A 96 0.92 25.97 34.78
CA THR A 96 1.67 25.34 33.69
C THR A 96 3.17 25.49 33.93
N PHE A 97 3.91 24.40 33.76
CA PHE A 97 5.36 24.34 33.76
C PHE A 97 5.84 23.80 32.42
N ARG A 98 6.94 24.36 31.91
CA ARG A 98 7.71 23.82 30.77
C ARG A 98 9.08 23.40 31.26
N ALA A 99 9.42 22.14 31.04
CA ALA A 99 10.69 21.54 31.43
C ALA A 99 11.41 20.95 30.22
N PRO A 100 12.76 20.87 30.22
CA PRO A 100 13.46 20.07 29.24
C PRO A 100 13.05 18.59 29.37
N VAL A 101 13.08 17.85 28.26
CA VAL A 101 12.76 16.42 28.25
C VAL A 101 13.82 15.62 29.02
N PRO A 102 13.45 14.89 30.08
CA PRO A 102 14.41 14.07 30.80
C PRO A 102 14.85 12.89 29.91
N GLY A 103 16.10 12.43 30.05
CA GLY A 103 16.62 11.33 29.23
C GLY A 103 15.95 9.98 29.48
N HIS A 104 15.26 9.82 30.61
CA HIS A 104 14.55 8.60 31.00
C HIS A 104 13.29 8.96 31.79
N ALA A 105 12.37 8.01 31.94
CA ALA A 105 11.21 8.16 32.80
C ALA A 105 11.62 8.55 34.22
N THR A 106 10.97 9.56 34.79
CA THR A 106 11.36 10.14 36.06
C THR A 106 10.14 10.61 36.86
N VAL A 107 10.35 11.03 38.10
CA VAL A 107 9.30 11.58 38.97
C VAL A 107 9.69 13.00 39.35
N ALA A 108 8.86 13.97 38.97
CA ALA A 108 9.03 15.36 39.37
C ALA A 108 8.30 15.65 40.69
N GLU A 109 8.80 16.60 41.47
CA GLU A 109 8.15 17.08 42.67
C GLU A 109 7.53 18.46 42.42
N PHE A 110 6.21 18.56 42.55
CA PHE A 110 5.51 19.83 42.58
C PHE A 110 5.53 20.39 44.01
N GLN A 111 6.05 21.61 44.15
CA GLN A 111 6.23 22.28 45.43
C GLN A 111 5.54 23.64 45.47
N TRP A 112 5.03 23.99 46.65
CA TRP A 112 4.50 25.31 46.96
C TRP A 112 5.30 25.93 48.12
N LYS A 113 5.86 27.13 47.91
CA LYS A 113 6.77 27.80 48.86
C LYS A 113 7.85 26.85 49.40
N SER A 114 8.46 26.06 48.52
CA SER A 114 9.46 25.02 48.82
C SER A 114 8.97 23.79 49.60
N GLN A 115 7.66 23.67 49.86
CA GLN A 115 7.07 22.48 50.47
C GLN A 115 6.54 21.51 49.41
N PRO A 116 6.85 20.21 49.48
CA PRO A 116 6.35 19.24 48.52
C PRO A 116 4.84 19.04 48.66
N VAL A 117 4.13 19.20 47.55
CA VAL A 117 2.67 19.04 47.45
C VAL A 117 2.32 17.70 46.82
N ALA A 118 2.97 17.37 45.69
CA ALA A 118 2.70 16.14 44.95
C ALA A 118 3.93 15.64 44.19
N THR A 119 3.98 14.33 43.97
CA THR A 119 4.93 13.67 43.05
C THR A 119 4.23 13.39 41.73
N ILE A 120 4.87 13.71 40.62
CA ILE A 120 4.31 13.64 39.27
C ILE A 120 5.18 12.72 38.43
N PRO A 121 4.69 11.54 38.02
CA PRO A 121 5.42 10.68 37.10
C PRO A 121 5.47 11.34 35.71
N ILE A 122 6.67 11.43 35.14
CA ILE A 122 6.92 11.88 33.77
C ILE A 122 7.42 10.67 32.98
N PRO A 123 6.51 9.91 32.35
CA PRO A 123 6.91 8.80 31.49
C PRO A 123 7.56 9.35 30.22
N VAL A 124 8.76 8.89 29.92
CA VAL A 124 9.50 9.24 28.70
C VAL A 124 9.57 8.02 27.82
N LEU A 125 9.20 8.18 26.55
CA LEU A 125 9.39 7.19 25.52
C LEU A 125 10.80 7.36 24.97
N THR A 126 11.62 6.31 25.07
CA THR A 126 12.97 6.29 24.52
C THR A 126 12.96 5.93 23.03
N VAL A 127 14.06 6.24 22.34
CA VAL A 127 14.28 5.85 20.93
C VAL A 127 14.04 4.35 20.73
N ASN A 128 14.63 3.53 21.61
CA ASN A 128 14.59 2.07 21.49
C ASN A 128 13.17 1.53 21.72
N GLU A 129 12.45 2.05 22.71
CA GLU A 129 11.06 1.66 22.98
C GLU A 129 10.16 2.01 21.80
N PHE A 130 10.25 3.24 21.26
CA PHE A 130 9.46 3.64 20.10
C PHE A 130 9.76 2.75 18.88
N LEU A 131 11.05 2.56 18.57
CA LEU A 131 11.43 1.69 17.47
C LEU A 131 10.96 0.25 17.70
N SER A 132 10.97 -0.25 18.93
CA SER A 132 10.47 -1.59 19.27
C SER A 132 8.98 -1.76 19.00
N GLY A 133 8.18 -0.71 19.23
CA GLY A 133 6.76 -0.66 18.90
C GLY A 133 6.46 -0.36 17.42
N LEU A 134 7.46 0.05 16.64
CA LEU A 134 7.31 0.40 15.23
C LEU A 134 7.38 -0.85 14.35
N THR A 135 6.31 -1.10 13.60
CA THR A 135 6.17 -2.26 12.72
C THR A 135 5.64 -1.86 11.34
N LEU A 136 5.92 -2.71 10.36
CA LEU A 136 5.42 -2.57 9.00
C LEU A 136 4.55 -3.77 8.66
N THR A 137 3.41 -3.52 8.03
CA THR A 137 2.52 -4.56 7.51
C THR A 137 2.23 -4.32 6.03
N ASN A 138 1.97 -5.40 5.29
CA ASN A 138 1.66 -5.39 3.86
C ASN A 138 2.73 -4.70 2.99
N THR A 139 4.00 -4.93 3.32
CA THR A 139 5.12 -4.37 2.57
C THR A 139 5.15 -4.91 1.14
N THR A 140 4.86 -4.03 0.19
CA THR A 140 4.58 -4.38 -1.20
C THR A 140 5.39 -3.51 -2.15
N VAL A 141 5.90 -4.09 -3.23
CA VAL A 141 6.48 -3.34 -4.33
C VAL A 141 5.46 -3.25 -5.46
N VAL A 142 5.13 -2.03 -5.83
CA VAL A 142 4.24 -1.69 -6.92
C VAL A 142 5.08 -1.26 -8.12
N VAL A 143 4.81 -1.85 -9.27
CA VAL A 143 5.50 -1.53 -10.53
C VAL A 143 4.56 -0.72 -11.41
N ARG A 144 5.09 0.34 -11.99
CA ARG A 144 4.38 1.13 -13.00
C ARG A 144 4.67 0.54 -14.38
N LEU A 145 3.68 -0.12 -14.98
CA LEU A 145 3.76 -0.68 -16.33
C LEU A 145 2.78 0.07 -17.22
N GLY A 146 3.29 0.83 -18.19
CA GLY A 146 2.44 1.60 -19.10
C GLY A 146 1.65 2.70 -18.37
N ALA A 147 0.33 2.61 -18.34
CA ALA A 147 -0.55 3.53 -17.60
C ALA A 147 -0.99 2.96 -16.25
N GLN A 148 -0.69 1.69 -15.96
CA GLN A 148 -1.18 0.97 -14.81
C GLN A 148 -0.09 0.85 -13.74
N SER A 149 -0.53 0.69 -12.48
CA SER A 149 0.34 0.44 -11.33
C SER A 149 -0.22 -0.76 -10.60
N LEU A 150 0.61 -1.78 -10.36
CA LEU A 150 0.15 -3.00 -9.71
C LEU A 150 1.22 -3.58 -8.78
N PRO A 151 0.82 -4.23 -7.68
CA PRO A 151 1.73 -4.95 -6.81
C PRO A 151 2.24 -6.21 -7.51
N THR A 152 3.55 -6.44 -7.46
CA THR A 152 4.17 -7.60 -8.13
C THR A 152 5.39 -8.10 -7.37
N GLN A 153 5.68 -9.40 -7.49
CA GLN A 153 6.94 -10.00 -7.04
C GLN A 153 7.98 -10.03 -8.18
N SER A 154 7.51 -10.12 -9.42
CA SER A 154 8.34 -10.06 -10.63
C SER A 154 7.74 -9.09 -11.64
N PHE A 155 8.57 -8.44 -12.45
CA PHE A 155 8.08 -7.56 -13.51
C PHE A 155 8.98 -7.53 -14.74
N VAL A 156 8.37 -7.38 -15.90
CA VAL A 156 9.10 -7.18 -17.15
C VAL A 156 9.73 -5.78 -17.17
N VAL A 157 11.04 -5.73 -17.41
CA VAL A 157 11.79 -4.46 -17.47
C VAL A 157 11.30 -3.55 -18.60
N GLU A 158 10.95 -4.15 -19.74
CA GLU A 158 10.38 -3.44 -20.86
C GLU A 158 9.00 -2.90 -20.52
N GLY A 159 8.79 -1.60 -20.71
CA GLY A 159 7.55 -0.93 -20.30
C GLY A 159 7.49 -0.52 -18.83
N CYS A 160 8.49 -0.88 -18.00
CA CYS A 160 8.62 -0.38 -16.63
C CYS A 160 8.93 1.12 -16.64
N LYS A 161 8.04 1.90 -16.01
CA LYS A 161 8.18 3.36 -15.83
C LYS A 161 8.63 3.75 -14.43
N GLY A 162 8.70 2.79 -13.50
CA GLY A 162 9.18 3.03 -12.14
C GLY A 162 8.76 1.96 -11.15
N LEU A 163 9.44 1.96 -10.00
CA LEU A 163 9.10 1.17 -8.83
C LEU A 163 8.57 2.09 -7.73
N VAL A 164 7.58 1.61 -7.00
CA VAL A 164 7.02 2.28 -5.83
C VAL A 164 6.97 1.27 -4.70
N ALA A 165 7.60 1.58 -3.58
CA ALA A 165 7.43 0.80 -2.35
C ALA A 165 6.21 1.33 -1.61
N SER A 166 5.35 0.43 -1.12
CA SER A 166 4.16 0.76 -0.33
C SER A 166 4.08 -0.13 0.90
N THR A 167 3.68 0.43 2.04
CA THR A 167 3.46 -0.34 3.27
C THR A 167 2.52 0.40 4.20
N VAL A 168 1.91 -0.33 5.14
CA VAL A 168 1.24 0.27 6.29
C VAL A 168 2.24 0.33 7.44
N LEU A 169 2.48 1.53 7.93
CA LEU A 169 3.31 1.80 9.10
C LEU A 169 2.43 1.83 10.34
N GLN A 170 2.82 1.09 11.37
CA GLN A 170 2.07 0.95 12.62
C GLN A 170 2.99 1.15 13.82
N SER A 171 2.47 1.78 14.86
CA SER A 171 3.19 2.07 16.10
C SER A 171 2.24 2.03 17.29
N THR A 172 2.76 1.68 18.47
CA THR A 172 2.03 1.77 19.75
C THR A 172 1.85 3.23 20.22
N HIS A 173 2.65 4.14 19.69
CA HIS A 173 2.65 5.57 19.99
C HIS A 173 2.51 6.40 18.70
N PRO A 174 2.10 7.68 18.77
CA PRO A 174 2.08 8.57 17.62
C PRO A 174 3.42 8.58 16.87
N LEU A 175 3.36 8.75 15.54
CA LEU A 175 4.51 8.71 14.64
C LEU A 175 5.37 9.99 14.62
N VAL A 176 5.09 10.97 15.49
CA VAL A 176 5.84 12.23 15.62
C VAL A 176 7.37 12.02 15.71
N PRO A 177 7.90 11.05 16.47
CA PRO A 177 9.35 10.87 16.60
C PRO A 177 10.09 10.49 15.31
N LEU A 178 9.37 10.10 14.25
CA LEU A 178 9.97 9.87 12.93
C LEU A 178 10.46 11.16 12.25
N THR A 179 10.08 12.34 12.76
CA THR A 179 10.65 13.61 12.31
C THR A 179 12.16 13.66 12.52
N ASP A 180 12.63 13.13 13.65
CA ASP A 180 14.04 13.18 14.04
C ASP A 180 14.80 11.96 13.54
N LEU A 181 14.20 10.76 13.64
CA LEU A 181 14.83 9.53 13.17
C LEU A 181 14.92 9.48 11.64
N GLY A 182 13.96 10.10 10.96
CA GLY A 182 13.75 9.92 9.54
C GLY A 182 13.18 8.53 9.22
N LEU A 183 12.29 8.48 8.26
CA LEU A 183 11.82 7.26 7.63
C LEU A 183 12.32 7.25 6.19
N SER A 184 12.94 6.15 5.76
CA SER A 184 13.53 6.06 4.42
C SER A 184 13.39 4.66 3.83
N VAL A 185 13.52 4.59 2.51
CA VAL A 185 13.53 3.35 1.74
C VAL A 185 14.77 3.30 0.88
N GLU A 186 15.50 2.19 0.96
CA GLU A 186 16.64 1.91 0.10
C GLU A 186 16.26 0.87 -0.95
N PHE A 187 16.44 1.24 -2.22
CA PHE A 187 16.31 0.36 -3.37
C PHE A 187 17.70 -0.06 -3.82
N THR A 188 18.03 -1.33 -3.65
CA THR A 188 19.33 -1.87 -4.02
C THR A 188 19.20 -2.76 -5.24
N ASN A 189 19.97 -2.46 -6.29
CA ASN A 189 20.14 -3.38 -7.40
C ASN A 189 21.18 -4.44 -6.99
N GLU A 190 20.75 -5.68 -6.74
CA GLU A 190 21.63 -6.72 -6.20
C GLU A 190 22.73 -7.13 -7.19
N ARG A 191 22.51 -6.94 -8.50
CA ARG A 191 23.50 -7.27 -9.53
C ARG A 191 24.64 -6.25 -9.59
N THR A 192 24.35 -4.97 -9.40
CA THR A 192 25.37 -3.90 -9.49
C THR A 192 25.84 -3.39 -8.13
N GLY A 193 25.15 -3.74 -7.04
CA GLY A 193 25.38 -3.20 -5.70
C GLY A 193 24.98 -1.74 -5.52
N ASN A 194 24.34 -1.12 -6.53
CA ASN A 194 23.95 0.28 -6.44
C ASN A 194 22.76 0.44 -5.49
N VAL A 195 22.89 1.36 -4.55
CA VAL A 195 21.86 1.70 -3.57
C VAL A 195 21.27 3.06 -3.90
N TYR A 196 19.95 3.15 -3.95
CA TYR A 196 19.19 4.39 -4.15
C TYR A 196 18.30 4.61 -2.94
N SER A 197 18.60 5.63 -2.13
CA SER A 197 17.82 5.98 -0.95
C SER A 197 16.79 7.06 -1.26
N ALA A 198 15.59 6.95 -0.70
CA ALA A 198 14.53 7.94 -0.77
C ALA A 198 13.90 8.14 0.60
N SER A 199 13.72 9.41 0.99
CA SER A 199 13.04 9.76 2.24
C SER A 199 11.52 9.62 2.10
N VAL A 200 10.86 9.30 3.22
CA VAL A 200 9.40 9.15 3.32
C VAL A 200 8.86 10.35 4.09
N PRO A 201 8.41 11.42 3.42
CA PRO A 201 7.84 12.56 4.11
C PRO A 201 6.47 12.17 4.71
N LEU A 202 6.27 12.49 5.99
CA LEU A 202 4.98 12.36 6.68
C LEU A 202 4.38 13.74 6.92
N THR A 203 3.10 13.90 6.60
CA THR A 203 2.30 15.09 6.95
C THR A 203 2.06 15.16 8.46
N ALA A 204 1.68 16.34 8.98
CA ALA A 204 1.36 16.51 10.39
C ALA A 204 0.26 15.55 10.88
N ALA A 205 -0.80 15.35 10.09
CA ALA A 205 -1.88 14.42 10.40
C ALA A 205 -1.39 12.97 10.51
N GLN A 206 -0.49 12.54 9.61
CA GLN A 206 0.09 11.20 9.65
C GLN A 206 1.02 11.03 10.86
N ARG A 207 1.79 12.06 11.24
CA ARG A 207 2.65 12.05 12.42
C ARG A 207 1.85 11.96 13.72
N ALA A 208 0.68 12.59 13.78
CA ALA A 208 -0.21 12.50 14.94
C ALA A 208 -0.93 11.14 15.06
N SER A 209 -0.96 10.36 13.98
CA SER A 209 -1.56 9.01 13.97
C SER A 209 -0.60 7.95 14.50
N MET A 210 -1.18 6.82 14.93
CA MET A 210 -0.46 5.57 15.26
C MET A 210 -0.31 4.64 14.06
N HIS A 211 -1.07 4.87 12.99
CA HIS A 211 -1.02 4.09 11.77
C HIS A 211 -1.17 4.97 10.53
N THR A 212 -0.40 4.68 9.49
CA THR A 212 -0.50 5.40 8.22
C THR A 212 0.00 4.58 7.04
N VAL A 213 -0.58 4.82 5.87
CA VAL A 213 -0.07 4.26 4.61
C VAL A 213 1.04 5.17 4.11
N VAL A 214 2.18 4.57 3.75
CA VAL A 214 3.32 5.29 3.17
C VAL A 214 3.67 4.70 1.83
N THR A 215 3.99 5.58 0.88
CA THR A 215 4.44 5.21 -0.46
C THR A 215 5.68 6.01 -0.82
N VAL A 216 6.65 5.35 -1.47
CA VAL A 216 7.88 5.98 -1.93
C VAL A 216 8.25 5.49 -3.31
N VAL A 217 8.56 6.42 -4.20
CA VAL A 217 9.01 6.13 -5.56
C VAL A 217 10.52 5.89 -5.55
N CYS A 218 10.97 4.83 -6.20
CA CYS A 218 12.39 4.61 -6.43
C CYS A 218 12.96 5.74 -7.29
N PRO A 219 14.07 6.40 -6.88
CA PRO A 219 14.69 7.47 -7.67
C PRO A 219 15.17 7.02 -9.05
N ARG A 220 15.35 5.70 -9.26
CA ARG A 220 15.84 5.12 -10.50
C ARG A 220 14.88 4.07 -11.07
N VAL A 221 14.54 4.24 -12.35
CA VAL A 221 13.79 3.23 -13.10
C VAL A 221 14.71 2.04 -13.45
N PRO A 222 14.32 0.80 -13.13
CA PRO A 222 15.04 -0.39 -13.57
C PRO A 222 15.11 -0.48 -15.10
N ARG A 223 16.32 -0.69 -15.64
CA ARG A 223 16.56 -0.79 -17.10
C ARG A 223 17.14 -2.11 -17.56
N ARG A 224 17.51 -2.98 -16.63
CA ARG A 224 18.10 -4.29 -16.92
C ARG A 224 17.49 -5.35 -16.02
N PRO A 225 17.35 -6.59 -16.49
CA PRO A 225 16.95 -7.70 -15.65
C PRO A 225 17.88 -7.88 -14.44
N GLY A 226 17.33 -8.45 -13.37
CA GLY A 226 18.01 -8.72 -12.13
C GLY A 226 17.15 -8.46 -10.90
N SER A 227 17.61 -8.94 -9.75
CA SER A 227 16.92 -8.76 -8.49
C SER A 227 17.14 -7.37 -7.89
N TRP A 228 16.09 -6.85 -7.27
CA TRP A 228 16.10 -5.63 -6.49
C TRP A 228 15.66 -5.93 -5.06
N ARG A 229 16.36 -5.34 -4.10
CA ARG A 229 16.02 -5.40 -2.68
C ARG A 229 15.51 -4.04 -2.23
N VAL A 230 14.35 -4.01 -1.60
CA VAL A 230 13.71 -2.81 -1.07
C VAL A 230 13.72 -2.90 0.44
N VAL A 231 14.44 -2.00 1.11
CA VAL A 231 14.66 -2.02 2.56
C VAL A 231 14.06 -0.77 3.18
N TRP A 232 13.12 -0.95 4.10
CA TRP A 232 12.54 0.14 4.90
C TRP A 232 13.38 0.36 6.16
N LYS A 233 13.69 1.62 6.45
CA LYS A 233 14.49 2.01 7.61
C LYS A 233 13.86 3.17 8.38
N ALA A 234 13.94 3.12 9.71
CA ALA A 234 13.72 4.25 10.60
C ALA A 234 15.03 4.56 11.33
N GLY A 235 15.65 5.71 11.02
CA GLY A 235 17.04 5.97 11.38
C GLY A 235 17.97 4.85 10.91
N ALA A 236 18.75 4.29 11.84
CA ALA A 236 19.66 3.17 11.56
C ALA A 236 18.97 1.79 11.54
N ARG A 237 17.73 1.68 12.03
CA ARG A 237 17.05 0.38 12.19
C ARG A 237 16.36 -0.03 10.89
N VAL A 238 16.62 -1.24 10.45
CA VAL A 238 15.85 -1.91 9.39
C VAL A 238 14.52 -2.39 9.96
N LEU A 239 13.42 -1.99 9.32
CA LEU A 239 12.07 -2.38 9.71
C LEU A 239 11.57 -3.58 8.90
N ALA A 240 11.79 -3.57 7.58
CA ALA A 240 11.42 -4.65 6.69
C ALA A 240 12.31 -4.66 5.46
N ALA A 241 12.42 -5.82 4.81
CA ALA A 241 13.07 -5.95 3.52
C ALA A 241 12.24 -6.86 2.61
N THR A 242 12.00 -6.41 1.38
CA THR A 242 11.29 -7.16 0.34
C THR A 242 12.17 -7.30 -0.88
N ARG A 243 12.07 -8.41 -1.59
CA ARG A 243 12.77 -8.63 -2.85
C ARG A 243 11.77 -8.61 -4.00
N VAL A 244 12.17 -8.02 -5.13
CA VAL A 244 11.42 -8.01 -6.38
C VAL A 244 12.35 -8.38 -7.54
N GLU A 245 11.87 -9.16 -8.50
CA GLU A 245 12.65 -9.60 -9.65
C GLU A 245 12.29 -8.81 -10.92
N ALA A 246 13.30 -8.21 -11.56
CA ALA A 246 13.14 -7.64 -12.88
C ALA A 246 13.50 -8.72 -13.92
N ILE A 247 12.55 -9.13 -14.75
CA ILE A 247 12.72 -10.20 -15.74
C ILE A 247 12.80 -9.66 -17.17
N ALA A 248 13.46 -10.44 -18.04
CA ALA A 248 13.54 -10.13 -19.47
C ALA A 248 12.19 -10.40 -20.16
N ALA A 249 11.79 -9.53 -21.10
CA ALA A 249 10.54 -9.66 -21.84
C ALA A 249 10.38 -11.05 -22.48
N ARG A 250 11.39 -11.52 -23.22
CA ARG A 250 11.40 -12.84 -23.86
C ARG A 250 11.13 -14.00 -22.88
N ARG A 251 11.64 -13.93 -21.65
CA ARG A 251 11.40 -14.97 -20.62
C ARG A 251 9.92 -14.99 -20.23
N PHE A 252 9.36 -13.81 -19.96
CA PHE A 252 7.95 -13.67 -19.59
C PHE A 252 7.02 -14.08 -20.74
N GLU A 253 7.25 -13.57 -21.94
CA GLU A 253 6.46 -13.85 -23.15
C GLU A 253 6.45 -15.34 -23.50
N ASN A 254 7.59 -16.03 -23.37
CA ASN A 254 7.64 -17.48 -23.55
C ASN A 254 6.72 -18.23 -22.60
N GLY A 255 6.48 -17.67 -21.41
CA GLY A 255 5.60 -18.21 -20.38
C GLY A 255 4.13 -17.77 -20.50
N VAL A 256 3.76 -16.89 -21.43
CA VAL A 256 2.36 -16.51 -21.68
C VAL A 256 1.63 -17.64 -22.36
N ARG A 257 0.43 -17.97 -21.84
CA ARG A 257 -0.42 -19.06 -22.34
C ARG A 257 -1.86 -18.59 -22.51
N LEU A 258 -2.53 -19.22 -23.47
CA LEU A 258 -3.98 -19.15 -23.62
C LEU A 258 -4.62 -20.16 -22.66
N LEU A 259 -5.57 -19.69 -21.84
CA LEU A 259 -6.30 -20.50 -20.87
C LEU A 259 -7.66 -20.96 -21.40
N ASP A 260 -8.37 -20.07 -22.09
CA ASP A 260 -9.73 -20.29 -22.57
C ASP A 260 -10.00 -19.39 -23.78
N THR A 261 -10.92 -19.82 -24.65
CA THR A 261 -11.41 -19.06 -25.81
C THR A 261 -12.93 -18.93 -25.74
N ARG A 262 -13.42 -17.75 -26.07
CA ARG A 262 -14.84 -17.40 -26.06
C ARG A 262 -15.14 -16.48 -27.23
N PHE A 263 -16.42 -16.18 -27.41
CA PHE A 263 -16.91 -15.15 -28.30
C PHE A 263 -17.56 -14.05 -27.48
N ALA A 264 -17.22 -12.81 -27.81
CA ALA A 264 -17.98 -11.66 -27.39
C ALA A 264 -19.05 -11.39 -28.45
N VAL A 265 -20.30 -11.20 -28.03
CA VAL A 265 -21.44 -10.95 -28.91
C VAL A 265 -22.19 -9.72 -28.43
N ALA A 266 -22.71 -8.93 -29.36
CA ALA A 266 -23.57 -7.79 -29.07
C ALA A 266 -24.62 -7.61 -30.18
N ASP A 267 -25.82 -7.23 -29.75
CA ASP A 267 -26.93 -6.82 -30.61
C ASP A 267 -27.16 -5.32 -30.45
N ASP A 268 -27.93 -4.70 -31.35
CA ASP A 268 -28.17 -3.27 -31.32
C ASP A 268 -28.91 -2.86 -30.03
N GLY A 269 -28.21 -2.14 -29.15
CA GLY A 269 -28.74 -1.67 -27.86
C GLY A 269 -28.61 -2.66 -26.70
N ASP A 270 -28.14 -3.89 -26.95
CA ASP A 270 -27.94 -4.91 -25.92
C ASP A 270 -26.55 -4.83 -25.29
N PRO A 271 -26.40 -5.25 -24.01
CA PRO A 271 -25.08 -5.33 -23.39
C PRO A 271 -24.23 -6.43 -24.03
N LEU A 272 -22.91 -6.23 -24.01
CA LEU A 272 -21.93 -7.21 -24.44
C LEU A 272 -22.07 -8.52 -23.64
N ARG A 273 -22.19 -9.65 -24.33
CA ARG A 273 -22.28 -10.99 -23.71
C ARG A 273 -21.09 -11.86 -24.14
N LEU A 274 -20.66 -12.76 -23.25
CA LEU A 274 -19.62 -13.76 -23.56
C LEU A 274 -20.25 -15.15 -23.69
N VAL A 275 -20.00 -15.82 -24.80
CA VAL A 275 -20.47 -17.19 -25.06
C VAL A 275 -19.29 -18.12 -25.36
N ARG A 276 -19.37 -19.37 -24.92
CA ARG A 276 -18.28 -20.35 -25.09
C ARG A 276 -18.27 -21.02 -26.47
N ILE A 277 -19.45 -21.22 -27.03
CA ILE A 277 -19.66 -21.89 -28.32
C ILE A 277 -19.87 -20.79 -29.36
N PRO A 278 -19.30 -20.91 -30.57
CA PRO A 278 -19.59 -19.96 -31.63
C PRO A 278 -21.10 -19.93 -31.89
N PRO A 279 -21.76 -18.76 -31.77
CA PRO A 279 -23.15 -18.63 -32.16
C PRO A 279 -23.31 -18.86 -33.66
N SER A 280 -24.51 -19.27 -34.07
CA SER A 280 -24.85 -19.37 -35.50
C SER A 280 -24.62 -18.01 -36.19
N LEU A 281 -24.08 -18.03 -37.41
CA LEU A 281 -23.87 -16.81 -38.20
C LEU A 281 -25.22 -16.08 -38.36
N GLY A 282 -25.22 -14.77 -38.06
CA GLY A 282 -26.42 -13.92 -38.08
C GLY A 282 -27.31 -14.00 -36.84
N ALA A 283 -26.99 -14.83 -35.84
CA ALA A 283 -27.73 -14.85 -34.56
C ALA A 283 -27.52 -13.57 -33.74
N HIS A 284 -26.40 -12.87 -33.98
CA HIS A 284 -26.09 -11.59 -33.36
C HIS A 284 -25.61 -10.58 -34.40
N THR A 285 -25.86 -9.28 -34.17
CA THR A 285 -25.42 -8.21 -35.09
C THR A 285 -23.90 -8.17 -35.18
N ARG A 286 -23.22 -8.25 -34.03
CA ARG A 286 -21.77 -8.18 -33.91
C ARG A 286 -21.20 -9.32 -33.08
N MET A 287 -20.07 -9.86 -33.51
CA MET A 287 -19.34 -10.88 -32.77
C MET A 287 -17.84 -10.74 -32.97
N GLY A 288 -17.06 -11.03 -31.93
CA GLY A 288 -15.60 -11.06 -31.98
C GLY A 288 -15.02 -12.12 -31.07
N PRO A 289 -13.73 -12.45 -31.23
CA PRO A 289 -13.07 -13.39 -30.34
C PRO A 289 -12.84 -12.77 -28.95
N CYS A 290 -12.79 -13.62 -27.94
CA CYS A 290 -12.42 -13.25 -26.58
C CYS A 290 -11.45 -14.31 -26.06
N PHE A 291 -10.25 -13.88 -25.70
CA PHE A 291 -9.18 -14.75 -25.24
C PHE A 291 -8.95 -14.53 -23.75
N LEU A 292 -8.80 -15.62 -22.99
CA LEU A 292 -8.35 -15.57 -21.61
C LEU A 292 -6.88 -15.97 -21.58
N VAL A 293 -5.99 -15.04 -21.24
CA VAL A 293 -4.53 -15.27 -21.25
C VAL A 293 -3.94 -15.11 -19.85
N SER A 294 -2.83 -15.79 -19.58
CA SER A 294 -2.07 -15.60 -18.33
C SER A 294 -0.59 -15.86 -18.53
N GLY A 295 0.23 -15.25 -17.68
CA GLY A 295 1.64 -15.61 -17.50
C GLY A 295 1.77 -16.82 -16.58
N THR A 296 2.85 -17.58 -16.73
CA THR A 296 3.15 -18.73 -15.86
C THR A 296 4.06 -18.40 -14.69
N GLU A 297 4.68 -17.23 -14.68
CA GLU A 297 5.59 -16.81 -13.61
C GLU A 297 4.78 -16.18 -12.46
N ALA A 298 4.79 -16.82 -11.29
CA ALA A 298 4.01 -16.38 -10.13
C ALA A 298 4.37 -14.95 -9.69
N GLY A 299 3.34 -14.15 -9.40
CA GLY A 299 3.45 -12.74 -9.01
C GLY A 299 4.08 -11.85 -10.08
N ALA A 300 4.18 -12.30 -11.34
CA ALA A 300 4.79 -11.56 -12.42
C ALA A 300 3.78 -10.70 -13.18
N ALA A 301 4.24 -9.54 -13.65
CA ALA A 301 3.49 -8.73 -14.60
C ALA A 301 4.35 -8.18 -15.73
N GLY A 302 3.76 -8.07 -16.91
CA GLY A 302 4.43 -7.54 -18.09
C GLY A 302 3.45 -7.01 -19.12
N LEU A 303 3.94 -6.11 -19.96
CA LEU A 303 3.21 -5.65 -21.13
C LEU A 303 3.57 -6.55 -22.31
N CYS A 304 2.57 -7.19 -22.90
CA CYS A 304 2.72 -8.08 -24.04
C CYS A 304 1.99 -7.51 -25.24
N ARG A 305 2.63 -7.58 -26.40
CA ARG A 305 2.05 -7.14 -27.67
C ARG A 305 1.26 -8.29 -28.28
N LEU A 306 -0.06 -8.23 -28.12
CA LEU A 306 -0.99 -9.21 -28.64
C LEU A 306 -1.56 -8.73 -29.96
N ALA A 307 -1.61 -9.62 -30.95
CA ALA A 307 -2.19 -9.34 -32.25
C ALA A 307 -3.22 -10.40 -32.61
N VAL A 308 -4.34 -9.98 -33.19
CA VAL A 308 -5.44 -10.86 -33.60
C VAL A 308 -5.53 -10.86 -35.10
N PHE A 309 -5.60 -12.05 -35.67
CA PHE A 309 -5.65 -12.27 -37.10
C PHE A 309 -6.94 -13.01 -37.47
N ALA A 310 -7.60 -12.57 -38.54
CA ALA A 310 -8.67 -13.32 -39.20
C ALA A 310 -8.07 -14.33 -40.16
N VAL A 311 -8.43 -15.60 -39.99
CA VAL A 311 -8.11 -16.67 -40.93
C VAL A 311 -9.23 -16.72 -41.97
N LEU A 312 -8.86 -16.55 -43.24
CA LEU A 312 -9.78 -16.61 -44.38
C LEU A 312 -9.56 -17.96 -45.12
N PRO A 313 -10.62 -18.70 -45.48
CA PRO A 313 -10.48 -19.93 -46.24
C PRO A 313 -9.72 -19.73 -47.56
N GLY A 314 -8.68 -20.55 -47.80
CA GLY A 314 -7.93 -20.55 -49.05
C GLY A 314 -7.00 -19.35 -49.28
N VAL A 315 -6.87 -18.44 -48.31
CA VAL A 315 -6.02 -17.24 -48.43
C VAL A 315 -4.91 -17.30 -47.38
N ALA A 316 -3.66 -17.27 -47.84
CA ALA A 316 -2.49 -17.07 -46.99
C ALA A 316 -1.77 -15.78 -47.42
N PRO A 317 -1.35 -14.89 -46.48
CA PRO A 317 -1.40 -15.02 -45.01
C PRO A 317 -2.74 -14.55 -44.38
N ALA A 318 -2.96 -14.93 -43.10
CA ALA A 318 -4.07 -14.42 -42.29
C ALA A 318 -4.03 -12.89 -42.17
N ALA A 319 -5.20 -12.24 -42.13
CA ALA A 319 -5.31 -10.78 -42.14
C ALA A 319 -5.26 -10.22 -40.71
N GLN A 320 -4.35 -9.30 -40.41
CA GLN A 320 -4.25 -8.67 -39.09
C GLN A 320 -5.44 -7.73 -38.86
N LEU A 321 -6.19 -7.98 -37.78
CA LEU A 321 -7.34 -7.15 -37.39
C LEU A 321 -6.93 -6.07 -36.37
N LEU A 322 -6.18 -6.47 -35.35
CA LEU A 322 -5.77 -5.60 -34.25
C LEU A 322 -4.38 -6.01 -33.76
N GLU A 323 -3.63 -5.02 -33.28
CA GLU A 323 -2.45 -5.22 -32.43
C GLU A 323 -2.52 -4.24 -31.26
N GLU A 324 -2.38 -4.74 -30.03
CA GLU A 324 -2.48 -3.96 -28.82
C GLU A 324 -1.45 -4.41 -27.77
N LEU A 325 -1.00 -3.45 -26.95
CA LEU A 325 -0.15 -3.72 -25.80
C LEU A 325 -1.02 -3.97 -24.57
N VAL A 326 -1.02 -5.20 -24.08
CA VAL A 326 -1.90 -5.67 -23.00
C VAL A 326 -1.08 -5.98 -21.75
N LEU A 327 -1.54 -5.54 -20.58
CA LEU A 327 -0.97 -5.95 -19.29
C LEU A 327 -1.38 -7.39 -19.01
N ILE A 328 -0.42 -8.30 -18.96
CA ILE A 328 -0.60 -9.69 -18.57
C ILE A 328 0.01 -9.89 -17.19
N THR A 329 -0.71 -10.63 -16.34
CA THR A 329 -0.25 -11.08 -15.03
C THR A 329 -0.28 -12.61 -14.96
N ASP A 330 0.13 -13.19 -13.84
CA ASP A 330 -0.09 -14.60 -13.53
C ASP A 330 -1.56 -14.97 -13.29
N ALA A 331 -2.44 -13.97 -13.17
CA ALA A 331 -3.88 -14.15 -13.13
C ALA A 331 -4.52 -14.11 -14.54
N PRO A 332 -5.67 -14.78 -14.74
CA PRO A 332 -6.41 -14.73 -15.99
C PRO A 332 -6.76 -13.29 -16.40
N THR A 333 -6.32 -12.90 -17.59
CA THR A 333 -6.53 -11.59 -18.20
C THR A 333 -7.43 -11.76 -19.42
N VAL A 334 -8.57 -11.07 -19.43
CA VAL A 334 -9.49 -11.07 -20.58
C VAL A 334 -8.95 -10.12 -21.65
N PHE A 335 -8.80 -10.62 -22.86
CA PHE A 335 -8.44 -9.84 -24.04
C PHE A 335 -9.52 -10.00 -25.12
N ALA A 336 -10.26 -8.93 -25.38
CA ALA A 336 -11.34 -8.87 -26.36
C ALA A 336 -11.09 -7.68 -27.31
N PRO A 337 -10.49 -7.90 -28.51
CA PRO A 337 -10.00 -6.87 -29.43
C PRO A 337 -11.10 -6.06 -30.15
N GLY A 338 -12.34 -6.14 -29.70
CA GLY A 338 -13.51 -5.58 -30.38
C GLY A 338 -14.32 -6.63 -31.14
N LEU A 339 -15.39 -6.16 -31.78
CA LEU A 339 -16.36 -6.99 -32.49
C LEU A 339 -16.32 -6.73 -33.99
N VAL A 340 -16.67 -7.74 -34.77
CA VAL A 340 -16.82 -7.69 -36.22
C VAL A 340 -18.30 -7.80 -36.57
N GLU A 341 -18.74 -7.12 -37.62
CA GLU A 341 -20.12 -7.22 -38.13
C GLU A 341 -20.40 -8.64 -38.65
N SER A 342 -21.61 -9.14 -38.40
CA SER A 342 -22.03 -10.50 -38.79
C SER A 342 -21.86 -10.79 -40.29
N ALA A 343 -22.02 -9.77 -41.15
CA ALA A 343 -21.81 -9.90 -42.59
C ALA A 343 -20.36 -10.27 -42.94
N ASP A 344 -19.38 -9.69 -42.26
CA ASP A 344 -17.96 -9.92 -42.52
C ASP A 344 -17.47 -11.27 -41.96
N LEU A 345 -18.14 -11.76 -40.91
CA LEU A 345 -17.84 -13.05 -40.29
C LEU A 345 -18.06 -14.24 -41.23
N THR A 346 -18.89 -14.09 -42.27
CA THR A 346 -19.10 -15.13 -43.30
C THR A 346 -17.83 -15.49 -44.06
N ARG A 347 -16.83 -14.59 -44.07
CA ARG A 347 -15.55 -14.78 -44.77
C ARG A 347 -14.46 -15.33 -43.85
N ILE A 348 -14.68 -15.33 -42.53
CA ILE A 348 -13.69 -15.68 -41.52
C ILE A 348 -13.96 -17.10 -41.05
N SER A 349 -12.96 -17.98 -41.08
CA SER A 349 -13.06 -19.34 -40.55
C SER A 349 -12.67 -19.42 -39.07
N ALA A 350 -11.71 -18.60 -38.65
CA ALA A 350 -11.21 -18.57 -37.29
C ALA A 350 -10.50 -17.24 -36.97
N PHE A 351 -10.30 -16.98 -35.68
CA PHE A 351 -9.40 -15.93 -35.21
C PHE A 351 -8.17 -16.54 -34.54
N GLU A 352 -6.99 -16.09 -34.92
CA GLU A 352 -5.73 -16.46 -34.29
C GLU A 352 -5.26 -15.36 -33.35
N LEU A 353 -4.93 -15.72 -32.12
CA LEU A 353 -4.20 -14.86 -31.20
C LEU A 353 -2.70 -15.12 -31.37
N ARG A 354 -1.93 -14.06 -31.61
CA ARG A 354 -0.47 -14.11 -31.74
C ARG A 354 0.21 -13.20 -30.73
N LEU A 355 1.36 -13.64 -30.22
CA LEU A 355 2.29 -12.86 -29.39
C LEU A 355 3.64 -12.85 -30.09
N ASN A 356 4.10 -11.67 -30.53
CA ASN A 356 5.35 -11.50 -31.28
C ASN A 356 5.48 -12.46 -32.47
N GLY A 357 4.36 -12.64 -33.21
CA GLY A 357 4.28 -13.53 -34.38
C GLY A 357 4.06 -15.01 -34.06
N ARG A 358 4.25 -15.46 -32.81
CA ARG A 358 3.94 -16.83 -32.37
C ARG A 358 2.45 -16.98 -32.11
N VAL A 359 1.80 -17.97 -32.73
CA VAL A 359 0.39 -18.32 -32.44
C VAL A 359 0.28 -18.86 -31.01
N LEU A 360 -0.52 -18.20 -30.18
CA LEU A 360 -0.85 -18.66 -28.82
C LEU A 360 -2.07 -19.58 -28.81
N GLY A 361 -2.98 -19.38 -29.76
CA GLY A 361 -4.09 -20.29 -30.02
C GLY A 361 -5.11 -19.67 -30.95
N THR A 362 -6.12 -20.47 -31.27
CA THR A 362 -7.08 -20.19 -32.33
C THR A 362 -8.49 -20.41 -31.80
N VAL A 363 -9.42 -19.56 -32.22
CA VAL A 363 -10.85 -19.72 -31.92
C VAL A 363 -11.62 -19.82 -33.23
N ALA A 364 -12.15 -21.01 -33.50
CA ALA A 364 -12.83 -21.34 -34.76
C ALA A 364 -14.31 -20.93 -34.73
N LEU A 365 -14.78 -20.28 -35.80
CA LEU A 365 -16.18 -19.92 -35.96
C LEU A 365 -17.05 -21.10 -36.38
N SER A 366 -16.44 -22.13 -36.97
CA SER A 366 -17.12 -23.38 -37.28
C SER A 366 -16.82 -24.42 -36.19
N PRO A 367 -17.86 -25.03 -35.57
CA PRO A 367 -17.67 -26.11 -34.60
C PRO A 367 -17.19 -27.40 -35.25
N VAL A 368 -17.22 -27.50 -36.59
CA VAL A 368 -16.73 -28.67 -37.32
C VAL A 368 -15.31 -28.39 -37.79
N PRO A 369 -14.32 -29.19 -37.36
CA PRO A 369 -12.96 -29.04 -37.83
C PRO A 369 -12.90 -29.19 -39.35
N HIS A 370 -12.53 -28.13 -40.07
CA HIS A 370 -12.39 -28.20 -41.53
C HIS A 370 -11.07 -28.86 -41.87
N ALA A 371 -11.14 -30.04 -42.49
CA ALA A 371 -10.00 -30.61 -43.19
C ALA A 371 -9.57 -29.65 -44.31
N THR A 372 -8.28 -29.34 -44.39
CA THR A 372 -7.74 -28.55 -45.49
C THR A 372 -7.22 -29.50 -46.55
N LEU A 373 -7.82 -29.47 -47.73
CA LEU A 373 -7.27 -30.12 -48.91
C LEU A 373 -6.18 -29.21 -49.48
N THR A 374 -4.95 -29.71 -49.59
CA THR A 374 -3.88 -28.98 -50.28
C THR A 374 -4.19 -28.91 -51.77
N ALA A 375 -3.57 -27.96 -52.48
CA ALA A 375 -3.69 -27.86 -53.93
C ALA A 375 -3.24 -29.14 -54.68
N GLU A 376 -2.51 -30.03 -54.00
CA GLU A 376 -2.04 -31.33 -54.48
C GLU A 376 -3.00 -32.49 -54.14
N GLY A 377 -4.17 -32.20 -53.58
CA GLY A 377 -5.14 -33.21 -53.14
C GLY A 377 -4.79 -33.91 -51.82
N GLY A 378 -3.77 -33.42 -51.10
CA GLY A 378 -3.36 -33.95 -49.81
C GLY A 378 -4.32 -33.52 -48.68
N PHE A 379 -4.58 -34.42 -47.74
CA PHE A 379 -5.41 -34.13 -46.57
C PHE A 379 -4.54 -33.60 -45.43
N LYS A 380 -4.85 -32.39 -44.93
CA LYS A 380 -4.30 -31.89 -43.68
C LYS A 380 -5.36 -31.95 -42.58
N PRO A 381 -5.17 -32.78 -41.55
CA PRO A 381 -6.12 -32.85 -40.44
C PRO A 381 -6.20 -31.51 -39.71
N PRO A 382 -7.34 -31.23 -39.05
CA PRO A 382 -7.47 -30.08 -38.17
C PRO A 382 -6.48 -30.17 -37.00
N GLN A 383 -5.99 -29.01 -36.53
CA GLN A 383 -4.93 -28.93 -35.52
C GLN A 383 -5.29 -29.53 -34.14
N ASP A 384 -6.58 -29.66 -33.81
CA ASP A 384 -7.05 -30.12 -32.50
C ASP A 384 -7.88 -31.43 -32.58
N PHE A 385 -7.82 -32.15 -33.70
CA PHE A 385 -8.52 -33.43 -33.82
C PHE A 385 -7.55 -34.59 -33.61
N ASP A 386 -7.49 -35.09 -32.37
CA ASP A 386 -6.87 -36.37 -32.08
C ASP A 386 -7.67 -37.46 -32.80
N TRP A 387 -7.10 -37.97 -33.89
CA TRP A 387 -7.68 -39.03 -34.69
C TRP A 387 -7.73 -40.33 -33.87
N SER A 388 -8.82 -40.52 -33.15
CA SER A 388 -9.09 -41.73 -32.38
C SER A 388 -9.69 -42.82 -33.29
N ALA A 389 -9.52 -44.08 -32.93
CA ALA A 389 -10.16 -45.20 -33.65
C ALA A 389 -11.69 -45.01 -33.77
N ALA A 390 -12.32 -44.39 -32.77
CA ALA A 390 -13.75 -44.07 -32.78
C ALA A 390 -14.11 -42.99 -33.81
N ALA A 391 -13.22 -42.04 -34.08
CA ALA A 391 -13.40 -41.04 -35.14
C ALA A 391 -13.28 -41.66 -36.52
N GLU A 392 -12.34 -42.59 -36.69
CA GLU A 392 -12.11 -43.32 -37.94
C GLU A 392 -13.31 -44.20 -38.31
N ASP A 393 -13.85 -44.94 -37.34
CA ASP A 393 -15.06 -45.74 -37.53
C ASP A 393 -16.27 -44.87 -37.92
N ASN A 394 -16.40 -43.68 -37.33
CA ASN A 394 -17.50 -42.76 -37.63
C ASN A 394 -17.37 -42.16 -39.05
N LEU A 395 -16.14 -41.84 -39.47
CA LEU A 395 -15.85 -41.38 -40.83
C LEU A 395 -16.17 -42.47 -41.85
N LEU A 396 -15.66 -43.70 -41.63
CA LEU A 396 -15.90 -44.84 -42.52
C LEU A 396 -17.38 -45.18 -42.62
N LYS A 397 -18.12 -45.07 -41.51
CA LYS A 397 -19.57 -45.25 -41.50
C LYS A 397 -20.30 -44.19 -42.33
N ARG A 398 -19.88 -42.92 -42.27
CA ARG A 398 -20.46 -41.84 -43.08
C ARG A 398 -20.08 -41.94 -44.56
N LEU A 399 -18.84 -42.33 -44.88
CA LEU A 399 -18.40 -42.59 -46.25
C LEU A 399 -19.14 -43.78 -46.88
N GLY A 400 -19.37 -44.85 -46.12
CA GLY A 400 -20.17 -45.99 -46.56
C GLY A 400 -21.63 -45.63 -46.86
N GLN A 401 -22.19 -44.63 -46.17
CA GLN A 401 -23.53 -44.10 -46.46
C GLN A 401 -23.58 -43.21 -47.69
N LEU A 402 -22.46 -42.60 -48.10
CA LEU A 402 -22.36 -41.76 -49.29
C LEU A 402 -22.03 -42.57 -50.56
N GLY A 403 -21.34 -43.71 -50.42
CA GLY A 403 -21.08 -44.66 -51.52
C GLY A 403 -22.23 -45.64 -51.79
N GLY A 404 -23.34 -45.52 -51.06
CA GLY A 404 -24.55 -46.34 -51.19
C GLY A 404 -25.70 -45.62 -51.87
N GLN A 405 -25.45 -44.98 -53.01
CA GLN A 405 -26.46 -44.63 -54.01
C GLN A 405 -26.09 -45.23 -55.36
#